data_AF-A0A9P1H5U4-F1
#
_entry.id   AF-A0A9P1H5U4-F1
#
_cell.length_a   1.000
_cell.length_b   1.000
_cell.length_c   1.000
_cell.angle_alpha   90.00
_cell.angle_beta   90.00
_cell.angle_gamma   90.00
#
_symmetry.space_group_name_H-M   'P 1'
#
loop_
_entity.id
_entity.type
_entity.pdbx_description
1 polymer ?
#
loop_
_entity_poly.entity_id
_entity_poly.type
_entity_poly.pdbx_seq_one_letter_code
_entity_poly.pdbx_strand_id
1 'polypeptide(L)'
;MASFFDLKNRKQNGVSGQKQDKSDKSGQPPRAQPWVEKYRPKTLSDVAAQDHTTAVLQRTLQASIFKSLDQSNAKARLREIAEKEGVPVENEALDALIKCSEGDLRKAITFLQSAARLVGSLAGGVDKDGDEEMEVEKKAVTAKIIEDIAGVIPDATIDTLVKAIRPRGTGAAYTPVAKVVETMVADGWSAGQVLNQLYQTIVYDETIPDKQKNKIVMVFSEIDKRLVDGASEHLSILDMALRISAIMAGQ
;
A
#
# COMPACT_ATOMS: atom_id res chain seq x y z
N MET A 1 -21.80 18.80 64.63
CA MET A 1 -20.32 18.79 64.64
C MET A 1 -19.85 17.50 65.31
N ALA A 2 -18.72 16.95 64.84
CA ALA A 2 -17.96 15.71 65.21
C ALA A 2 -18.04 14.62 64.10
N SER A 3 -17.09 14.59 63.15
CA SER A 3 -15.79 13.82 63.11
C SER A 3 -16.02 12.32 62.87
N PHE A 4 -15.84 11.66 61.71
CA PHE A 4 -14.98 11.71 60.49
C PHE A 4 -13.49 11.37 60.64
N PHE A 5 -12.99 11.18 61.86
CA PHE A 5 -11.66 10.60 62.09
C PHE A 5 -11.80 9.38 63.00
N ASP A 6 -11.89 8.18 62.42
CA ASP A 6 -11.36 7.01 63.12
C ASP A 6 -10.73 6.01 62.14
N LEU A 7 -9.43 5.85 62.31
CA LEU A 7 -8.44 5.26 61.40
C LEU A 7 -8.04 3.85 61.87
N LYS A 8 -8.91 3.16 62.61
CA LYS A 8 -8.47 2.08 63.51
C LYS A 8 -8.70 0.65 63.05
N ASN A 9 -9.00 0.38 61.78
CA ASN A 9 -9.05 -1.01 61.32
C ASN A 9 -8.36 -1.27 59.98
N ARG A 10 -7.20 -1.93 60.12
CA ARG A 10 -6.58 -2.85 59.16
C ARG A 10 -5.71 -2.26 58.05
N LYS A 11 -4.58 -1.71 58.51
CA LYS A 11 -3.29 -2.35 58.19
C LYS A 11 -3.28 -3.77 58.81
N GLN A 12 -3.53 -4.81 58.02
CA GLN A 12 -2.97 -6.14 58.27
C GLN A 12 -3.18 -7.02 57.04
N ASN A 13 -2.06 -7.59 56.55
CA ASN A 13 -1.83 -8.33 55.30
C ASN A 13 -1.66 -7.39 54.09
N GLY A 14 -0.47 -6.90 53.72
CA GLY A 14 0.83 -7.57 53.61
C GLY A 14 0.81 -8.49 52.37
N VAL A 15 1.77 -8.55 51.45
CA VAL A 15 3.14 -8.05 51.33
C VAL A 15 3.57 -8.36 49.87
N SER A 16 4.37 -7.47 49.26
CA SER A 16 5.36 -7.67 48.17
C SER A 16 5.06 -8.41 46.85
N GLY A 17 5.49 -7.79 45.74
CA GLY A 17 5.96 -8.51 44.54
C GLY A 17 6.00 -7.68 43.26
N GLN A 18 7.18 -7.15 42.91
CA GLN A 18 7.54 -6.43 41.66
C GLN A 18 7.23 -7.26 40.38
N LYS A 19 7.12 -6.73 39.14
CA LYS A 19 8.20 -6.09 38.34
C LYS A 19 7.72 -5.66 36.92
N GLN A 20 8.19 -4.48 36.49
CA GLN A 20 8.64 -3.98 35.14
C GLN A 20 7.84 -4.32 33.84
N ASP A 21 7.58 -3.37 32.93
CA ASP A 21 8.55 -2.73 32.01
C ASP A 21 8.00 -1.40 31.41
N LYS A 22 8.75 -0.28 31.44
CA LYS A 22 9.42 0.45 30.31
C LYS A 22 8.62 0.53 29.00
N SER A 23 8.63 1.61 28.22
CA SER A 23 8.97 3.03 28.32
C SER A 23 8.71 3.58 26.92
N ASP A 24 7.98 4.67 26.75
CA ASP A 24 8.25 5.54 25.61
C ASP A 24 8.11 7.01 26.02
N LYS A 25 9.17 7.76 25.74
CA LYS A 25 9.33 9.18 26.07
C LYS A 25 9.45 9.94 24.75
N SER A 26 8.40 10.66 24.37
CA SER A 26 8.53 11.88 23.57
C SER A 26 8.24 13.08 24.47
N GLY A 27 9.26 13.91 24.71
CA GLY A 27 9.24 15.00 25.67
C GLY A 27 8.47 16.23 25.22
N GLN A 28 7.38 16.53 25.92
CA GLN A 28 6.88 17.87 26.23
C GLN A 28 6.20 17.79 27.59
N PRO A 29 6.28 18.81 28.47
CA PRO A 29 5.57 18.78 29.75
C PRO A 29 4.09 18.54 29.46
N PRO A 30 3.41 17.58 30.12
CA PRO A 30 2.03 17.27 29.81
C PRO A 30 1.22 18.52 30.07
N ARG A 31 0.78 19.17 28.98
CA ARG A 31 -0.22 20.24 28.99
C ARG A 31 -1.29 19.76 29.96
N ALA A 32 -1.53 20.47 31.07
CA ALA A 32 -2.32 19.99 32.19
C ALA A 32 -3.67 19.47 31.69
N GLN A 33 -3.74 18.18 31.38
CA GLN A 33 -4.88 17.62 30.69
C GLN A 33 -6.01 17.58 31.71
N PRO A 34 -7.21 18.05 31.35
CA PRO A 34 -8.38 17.88 32.20
C PRO A 34 -8.49 16.41 32.61
N TRP A 35 -8.83 16.13 33.86
CA TRP A 35 -8.92 14.75 34.35
C TRP A 35 -9.84 13.87 33.50
N VAL A 36 -10.81 14.49 32.81
CA VAL A 36 -11.66 13.86 31.80
C VAL A 36 -10.87 13.16 30.70
N GLU A 37 -9.76 13.72 30.20
CA GLU A 37 -8.94 13.08 29.17
C GLU A 37 -7.95 12.08 29.74
N LYS A 38 -7.49 12.32 30.97
CA LYS A 38 -6.59 11.41 31.69
C LYS A 38 -7.26 10.07 32.01
N TYR A 39 -8.56 10.08 32.28
CA TYR A 39 -9.36 8.90 32.60
C TYR A 39 -10.39 8.54 31.51
N ARG A 40 -10.28 9.13 30.30
CA ARG A 40 -11.11 8.75 29.15
C ARG A 40 -10.76 7.31 28.75
N PRO A 41 -11.73 6.37 28.75
CA PRO A 41 -11.52 5.02 28.24
C PRO A 41 -10.97 5.09 26.81
N LYS A 42 -9.83 4.45 26.55
CA LYS A 42 -9.22 4.43 25.20
C LYS A 42 -9.67 3.21 24.40
N THR A 43 -9.99 2.13 25.10
CA THR A 43 -10.47 0.89 24.50
C THR A 43 -11.86 0.56 25.00
N LEU A 44 -12.62 -0.19 24.20
CA LEU A 44 -13.98 -0.60 24.55
C LEU A 44 -14.02 -1.47 25.83
N SER A 45 -12.88 -2.12 26.15
CA SER A 45 -12.68 -2.90 27.37
C SER A 45 -12.45 -2.06 28.63
N ASP A 46 -12.14 -0.76 28.49
CA ASP A 46 -11.92 0.17 29.61
C ASP A 46 -13.23 0.79 30.12
N VAL A 47 -14.37 0.45 29.51
CA VAL A 47 -15.70 0.96 29.88
C VAL A 47 -16.25 0.10 31.02
N ALA A 48 -16.36 0.68 32.22
CA ALA A 48 -16.73 -0.05 33.44
C ALA A 48 -18.24 -0.40 33.57
N ALA A 49 -19.08 -0.02 32.60
CA ALA A 49 -20.53 -0.23 32.66
C ALA A 49 -21.14 -0.45 31.26
N GLN A 50 -22.33 -1.04 31.22
CA GLN A 50 -23.10 -1.36 30.01
C GLN A 50 -22.51 -2.50 29.16
N ASP A 51 -22.29 -3.65 29.79
CA ASP A 51 -21.75 -4.87 29.16
C ASP A 51 -22.56 -5.34 27.95
N HIS A 52 -23.89 -5.14 27.96
CA HIS A 52 -24.73 -5.54 26.83
C HIS A 52 -24.48 -4.69 25.57
N THR A 53 -24.31 -3.38 25.73
CA THR A 53 -24.08 -2.48 24.58
C THR A 53 -22.65 -2.57 24.07
N THR A 54 -21.66 -2.73 24.97
CA THR A 54 -20.28 -2.98 24.55
C THR A 54 -20.15 -4.33 23.84
N ALA A 55 -20.85 -5.38 24.29
CA ALA A 55 -20.89 -6.66 23.60
C ALA A 55 -21.56 -6.59 22.22
N VAL A 56 -22.66 -5.85 22.07
CA VAL A 56 -23.31 -5.65 20.75
C VAL A 56 -22.42 -4.84 19.82
N LEU A 57 -21.78 -3.77 20.30
CA LEU A 57 -20.84 -2.97 19.51
C LEU A 57 -19.61 -3.79 19.11
N GLN A 58 -19.05 -4.59 20.02
CA GLN A 58 -17.92 -5.47 19.75
C GLN A 58 -18.31 -6.56 18.74
N ARG A 59 -19.50 -7.15 18.86
CA ARG A 59 -20.02 -8.13 17.89
C ARG A 59 -20.29 -7.50 16.53
N THR A 60 -20.78 -6.27 16.49
CA THR A 60 -21.02 -5.51 15.26
C THR A 60 -19.70 -5.17 14.56
N LEU A 61 -18.69 -4.74 15.33
CA LEU A 61 -17.33 -4.48 14.83
C LEU A 61 -16.64 -5.75 14.32
N GLN A 62 -16.84 -6.89 15.00
CA GLN A 62 -16.33 -8.19 14.55
C GLN A 62 -17.07 -8.71 13.30
N ALA A 63 -18.35 -8.41 13.16
CA ALA A 63 -19.16 -8.80 12.01
C ALA A 63 -18.94 -7.91 10.78
N SER A 64 -18.44 -6.68 10.94
CA SER A 64 -18.27 -5.71 9.86
C SER A 64 -16.87 -5.70 9.24
N ILE A 65 -16.16 -6.82 9.23
CA ILE A 65 -14.95 -6.95 8.42
C ILE A 65 -15.40 -7.25 6.99
N PHE A 66 -15.55 -6.21 6.19
CA PHE A 66 -15.75 -6.35 4.75
C PHE A 66 -14.51 -7.02 4.16
N LYS A 67 -14.65 -8.30 3.81
CA LYS A 67 -13.61 -8.98 3.05
C LYS A 67 -13.45 -8.28 1.71
N SER A 68 -12.21 -8.25 1.23
CA SER A 68 -11.90 -7.85 -0.14
C SER A 68 -12.83 -8.60 -1.10
N LEU A 69 -13.34 -7.87 -2.10
CA LEU A 69 -14.32 -8.43 -3.02
C LEU A 69 -13.68 -9.54 -3.85
N ASP A 70 -14.39 -10.65 -4.04
CA ASP A 70 -13.88 -11.71 -4.92
C ASP A 70 -13.71 -11.19 -6.36
N GLN A 71 -12.64 -11.63 -7.04
CA GLN A 71 -12.28 -11.13 -8.37
C GLN A 71 -13.41 -11.34 -9.39
N SER A 72 -14.18 -12.42 -9.26
CA SER A 72 -15.32 -12.70 -10.13
C SER A 72 -16.45 -11.67 -9.97
N ASN A 73 -16.77 -11.31 -8.73
CA ASN A 73 -17.78 -10.30 -8.40
C ASN A 73 -17.33 -8.90 -8.82
N ALA A 74 -16.04 -8.59 -8.66
CA ALA A 74 -15.47 -7.33 -9.14
C ALA A 74 -15.59 -7.21 -10.66
N LYS A 75 -15.26 -8.28 -11.41
CA LYS A 75 -15.38 -8.31 -12.88
C LYS A 75 -16.81 -8.12 -13.36
N ALA A 76 -17.77 -8.80 -12.73
CA ALA A 76 -19.19 -8.66 -13.05
C ALA A 76 -19.67 -7.21 -12.84
N ARG A 77 -19.32 -6.60 -11.71
CA ARG A 77 -19.69 -5.20 -11.41
C ARG A 77 -19.02 -4.19 -12.34
N LEU A 78 -17.75 -4.36 -12.67
CA LEU A 78 -17.07 -3.46 -13.60
C LEU A 78 -17.68 -3.55 -15.01
N ARG A 79 -18.07 -4.75 -15.46
CA ARG A 79 -18.79 -4.94 -16.72
C ARG A 79 -20.16 -4.25 -16.71
N GLU A 80 -20.95 -4.42 -15.65
CA GLU A 80 -22.24 -3.74 -15.49
C GLU A 80 -22.10 -2.20 -15.53
N ILE A 81 -21.04 -1.67 -14.92
CA ILE A 81 -20.75 -0.22 -14.91
C ILE A 81 -20.35 0.24 -16.32
N ALA A 82 -19.47 -0.50 -17.00
CA ALA A 82 -19.05 -0.17 -18.37
C ALA A 82 -20.23 -0.16 -19.36
N GLU A 83 -21.15 -1.12 -19.24
CA GLU A 83 -22.37 -1.19 -20.06
C GLU A 83 -23.32 0.00 -19.79
N LYS A 84 -23.53 0.36 -18.51
CA LYS A 84 -24.41 1.47 -18.12
C LYS A 84 -23.86 2.83 -18.53
N GLU A 85 -22.55 3.02 -18.43
CA GLU A 85 -21.86 4.26 -18.79
C GLU A 85 -21.51 4.31 -20.29
N GLY A 86 -21.79 3.24 -21.06
CA GLY A 86 -21.54 3.18 -22.50
C GLY A 86 -20.06 3.24 -22.88
N VAL A 87 -19.16 2.81 -21.98
CA VAL A 87 -17.71 2.84 -22.19
C VAL A 87 -17.26 1.56 -22.90
N PRO A 88 -16.60 1.64 -24.07
CA PRO A 88 -15.99 0.47 -24.72
C PRO A 88 -14.79 -0.01 -23.91
N VAL A 89 -14.88 -1.18 -23.26
CA VAL A 89 -13.78 -1.75 -22.47
C VAL A 89 -13.42 -3.13 -23.01
N GLU A 90 -12.13 -3.38 -23.21
CA GLU A 90 -11.62 -4.70 -23.60
C GLU A 90 -11.62 -5.68 -22.41
N ASN A 91 -11.72 -6.99 -22.68
CA ASN A 91 -11.66 -7.97 -21.60
C ASN A 91 -10.29 -7.96 -20.88
N GLU A 92 -9.19 -7.71 -21.61
CA GLU A 92 -7.85 -7.56 -21.04
C GLU A 92 -7.74 -6.33 -20.13
N ALA A 93 -8.43 -5.25 -20.48
CA ALA A 93 -8.53 -4.05 -19.65
C ALA A 93 -9.25 -4.32 -18.32
N LEU A 94 -10.31 -5.14 -18.31
CA LEU A 94 -10.98 -5.54 -17.07
C LEU A 94 -10.07 -6.39 -16.16
N ASP A 95 -9.29 -7.28 -16.75
CA ASP A 95 -8.35 -8.13 -16.00
C ASP A 95 -7.18 -7.31 -15.45
N ALA A 96 -6.66 -6.35 -16.22
CA ALA A 96 -5.65 -5.39 -15.77
C ALA A 96 -6.18 -4.51 -14.62
N LEU A 97 -7.42 -4.01 -14.70
CA LEU A 97 -8.06 -3.22 -13.63
C LEU A 97 -8.12 -4.00 -12.32
N ILE A 98 -8.53 -5.27 -12.37
CA ILE A 98 -8.62 -6.12 -11.18
C ILE A 98 -7.23 -6.36 -10.57
N LYS A 99 -6.23 -6.64 -11.41
CA LYS A 99 -4.84 -6.82 -10.97
C LYS A 99 -4.29 -5.56 -10.29
N CYS A 100 -4.49 -4.38 -10.89
CA CYS A 100 -4.00 -3.10 -10.37
C CYS A 100 -4.74 -2.62 -9.11
N SER A 101 -5.97 -3.10 -8.91
CA SER A 101 -6.83 -2.63 -7.83
C SER A 101 -6.68 -3.43 -6.53
N GLU A 102 -5.94 -4.55 -6.53
CA GLU A 102 -5.63 -5.35 -5.33
C GLU A 102 -6.87 -5.73 -4.50
N GLY A 103 -8.03 -5.83 -5.16
CA GLY A 103 -9.33 -6.14 -4.54
C GLY A 103 -10.11 -4.94 -3.97
N ASP A 104 -9.62 -3.71 -4.15
CA ASP A 104 -10.38 -2.49 -3.88
C ASP A 104 -11.22 -2.09 -5.12
N LEU A 105 -12.54 -2.33 -5.04
CA LEU A 105 -13.46 -1.96 -6.11
C LEU A 105 -13.53 -0.44 -6.33
N ARG A 106 -13.33 0.39 -5.30
CA ARG A 106 -13.34 1.85 -5.46
C ARG A 106 -12.17 2.30 -6.32
N LYS A 107 -10.97 1.77 -6.05
CA LYS A 107 -9.77 2.04 -6.85
C LYS A 107 -10.00 1.65 -8.32
N ALA A 108 -10.60 0.47 -8.57
CA ALA A 108 -10.94 0.01 -9.91
C ALA A 108 -11.92 0.93 -10.64
N ILE A 109 -12.98 1.38 -9.96
CA ILE A 109 -13.97 2.31 -10.55
C ILE A 109 -13.32 3.66 -10.86
N THR A 110 -12.47 4.18 -9.98
CA THR A 110 -11.76 5.45 -10.20
C THR A 110 -10.81 5.36 -11.40
N PHE A 111 -10.09 4.25 -11.56
CA PHE A 111 -9.26 4.01 -12.75
C PHE A 111 -10.09 3.91 -14.02
N LEU A 112 -11.20 3.16 -13.99
CA LEU A 112 -12.11 3.05 -15.13
C LEU A 112 -12.70 4.42 -15.52
N GLN A 113 -13.12 5.23 -14.53
CA GLN A 113 -13.63 6.57 -14.76
C GLN A 113 -12.56 7.50 -15.35
N SER A 114 -11.34 7.42 -14.85
CA SER A 114 -10.21 8.22 -15.36
C SER A 114 -9.83 7.79 -16.78
N ALA A 115 -9.85 6.49 -17.06
CA ALA A 115 -9.61 5.93 -18.39
C ALA A 115 -10.72 6.33 -19.39
N ALA A 116 -11.98 6.24 -18.97
CA ALA A 116 -13.12 6.66 -19.76
C ALA A 116 -13.07 8.16 -20.06
N ARG A 117 -12.66 8.99 -19.09
CA ARG A 117 -12.41 10.42 -19.31
C ARG A 117 -11.26 10.66 -20.27
N LEU A 118 -10.16 9.92 -20.19
CA LEU A 118 -9.01 10.08 -21.08
C LEU A 118 -9.38 9.71 -22.53
N VAL A 119 -10.12 8.62 -22.72
CA VAL A 119 -10.62 8.19 -24.02
C VAL A 119 -11.70 9.15 -24.56
N GLY A 120 -12.62 9.61 -23.71
CA GLY A 120 -13.69 10.54 -24.08
C GLY A 120 -13.20 11.97 -24.32
N SER A 121 -12.14 12.41 -23.65
CA SER A 121 -11.50 13.71 -23.91
C SER A 121 -10.68 13.71 -25.21
N LEU A 122 -10.16 12.54 -25.63
CA LEU A 122 -9.64 12.37 -27.00
C LEU A 122 -10.74 12.41 -28.07
N ALA A 123 -12.01 12.20 -27.70
CA ALA A 123 -13.18 12.33 -28.57
C ALA A 123 -13.88 13.71 -28.49
N GLY A 124 -13.46 14.58 -27.57
CA GLY A 124 -14.14 15.85 -27.23
C GLY A 124 -13.32 17.10 -27.57
N GLY A 125 -12.73 17.13 -28.75
CA GLY A 125 -11.90 18.24 -29.22
C GLY A 125 -12.37 18.86 -30.54
N VAL A 126 -13.66 19.23 -30.67
CA VAL A 126 -14.10 20.16 -31.73
C VAL A 126 -15.24 21.02 -31.20
N ASP A 127 -14.92 22.22 -30.72
CA ASP A 127 -15.85 23.34 -30.78
C ASP A 127 -15.57 24.10 -32.08
N LYS A 128 -16.41 23.87 -33.10
CA LYS A 128 -17.03 24.89 -33.97
C LYS A 128 -17.69 24.26 -35.20
N ASP A 129 -19.01 24.49 -35.26
CA ASP A 129 -19.86 24.66 -36.45
C ASP A 129 -19.59 23.77 -37.68
N GLY A 130 -20.54 22.86 -37.95
CA GLY A 130 -20.73 22.28 -39.29
C GLY A 130 -20.81 20.76 -39.30
N ASP A 131 -22.03 20.26 -39.16
CA ASP A 131 -22.62 19.16 -39.92
C ASP A 131 -21.65 18.21 -40.67
N GLU A 132 -20.96 17.33 -39.96
CA GLU A 132 -20.41 16.10 -40.53
C GLU A 132 -20.56 14.96 -39.51
N GLU A 133 -21.49 14.04 -39.80
CA GLU A 133 -21.56 12.72 -39.18
C GLU A 133 -20.26 11.96 -39.45
N MET A 134 -19.24 12.17 -38.62
CA MET A 134 -18.07 11.29 -38.58
C MET A 134 -18.28 10.22 -37.53
N GLU A 135 -18.27 8.96 -37.98
CA GLU A 135 -18.25 7.77 -37.13
C GLU A 135 -17.07 7.86 -36.15
N VAL A 136 -17.36 8.33 -34.94
CA VAL A 136 -16.39 8.36 -33.86
C VAL A 136 -16.07 6.91 -33.52
N GLU A 137 -14.91 6.42 -34.00
CA GLU A 137 -14.30 5.22 -33.47
C GLU A 137 -14.19 5.41 -31.96
N LYS A 138 -15.12 4.79 -31.23
CA LYS A 138 -15.11 4.65 -29.78
C LYS A 138 -13.86 3.88 -29.41
N LYS A 139 -12.71 4.58 -29.33
CA LYS A 139 -11.42 3.95 -29.06
C LYS A 139 -11.53 3.22 -27.73
N ALA A 140 -11.42 1.90 -27.76
CA ALA A 140 -11.65 1.10 -26.58
C ALA A 140 -10.63 1.44 -25.49
N VAL A 141 -11.05 1.32 -24.22
CA VAL A 141 -10.14 1.34 -23.08
C VAL A 141 -9.27 0.08 -23.20
N THR A 142 -7.98 0.28 -23.50
CA THR A 142 -6.97 -0.77 -23.62
C THR A 142 -6.25 -0.97 -22.28
N ALA A 143 -5.65 -2.15 -22.08
CA ALA A 143 -4.90 -2.48 -20.87
C ALA A 143 -3.75 -1.48 -20.59
N LYS A 144 -3.08 -0.98 -21.64
CA LYS A 144 -1.99 -0.01 -21.52
C LYS A 144 -2.43 1.31 -20.89
N ILE A 145 -3.60 1.83 -21.30
CA ILE A 145 -4.16 3.07 -20.72
C ILE A 145 -4.42 2.90 -19.23
N ILE A 146 -4.87 1.71 -18.82
CA ILE A 146 -5.12 1.40 -17.41
C ILE A 146 -3.81 1.26 -16.64
N GLU A 147 -2.79 0.60 -17.20
CA GLU A 147 -1.47 0.48 -16.58
C GLU A 147 -0.82 1.84 -16.36
N ASP A 148 -0.91 2.73 -17.35
CA ASP A 148 -0.42 4.11 -17.27
C ASP A 148 -1.15 4.90 -16.16
N ILE A 149 -2.48 4.81 -16.09
CA ILE A 149 -3.29 5.48 -15.06
C ILE A 149 -3.06 4.89 -13.67
N ALA A 150 -2.88 3.57 -13.59
CA ALA A 150 -2.60 2.88 -12.35
C ALA A 150 -1.18 3.12 -11.83
N GLY A 151 -0.31 3.77 -12.63
CA GLY A 151 1.08 4.00 -12.29
C GLY A 151 1.88 2.70 -12.20
N VAL A 152 1.45 1.66 -12.92
CA VAL A 152 2.16 0.38 -12.98
C VAL A 152 3.36 0.56 -13.89
N ILE A 153 4.55 0.27 -13.37
CA ILE A 153 5.77 0.35 -14.16
C ILE A 153 5.72 -0.76 -15.22
N PRO A 154 6.04 -0.47 -16.49
CA PRO A 154 6.09 -1.49 -17.53
C PRO A 154 7.10 -2.60 -17.23
N ASP A 155 6.73 -3.84 -17.56
CA ASP A 155 7.58 -5.03 -17.36
C ASP A 155 8.96 -4.89 -18.03
N ALA A 156 9.05 -4.16 -19.15
CA ALA A 156 10.31 -3.89 -19.85
C ALA A 156 11.32 -3.09 -19.00
N THR A 157 10.84 -2.15 -18.19
CA THR A 157 11.68 -1.34 -17.30
C THR A 157 12.14 -2.18 -16.11
N ILE A 158 11.25 -2.99 -15.55
CA ILE A 158 11.59 -3.95 -14.48
C ILE A 158 12.59 -4.98 -14.97
N ASP A 159 12.42 -5.52 -16.17
CA ASP A 159 13.38 -6.44 -16.79
C ASP A 159 14.75 -5.80 -16.98
N THR A 160 14.79 -4.53 -17.34
CA THR A 160 16.04 -3.76 -17.48
C THR A 160 16.73 -3.62 -16.11
N LEU A 161 15.95 -3.35 -15.07
CA LEU A 161 16.44 -3.29 -13.69
C LEU A 161 16.93 -4.67 -13.21
N VAL A 162 16.18 -5.74 -13.43
CA VAL A 162 16.57 -7.12 -13.07
C VAL A 162 17.84 -7.55 -13.81
N LYS A 163 17.96 -7.23 -15.10
CA LYS A 163 19.19 -7.47 -15.89
C LYS A 163 20.38 -6.68 -15.36
N ALA A 164 20.16 -5.47 -14.86
CA ALA A 164 21.21 -4.66 -14.25
C ALA A 164 21.62 -5.17 -12.86
N ILE A 165 20.68 -5.73 -12.10
CA ILE A 165 20.91 -6.30 -10.76
C ILE A 165 21.65 -7.64 -10.84
N ARG A 166 21.39 -8.47 -11.86
CA ARG A 166 22.07 -9.76 -12.04
C ARG A 166 23.57 -9.56 -12.24
N PRO A 167 24.43 -10.25 -11.46
CA PRO A 167 25.87 -10.01 -11.49
C PRO A 167 26.46 -10.42 -12.85
N ARG A 168 27.08 -9.46 -13.55
CA ARG A 168 27.92 -9.71 -14.74
C ARG A 168 29.39 -9.97 -14.42
N GLY A 169 29.74 -10.06 -13.13
CA GLY A 169 31.11 -10.27 -12.65
C GLY A 169 31.49 -9.33 -11.51
N THR A 170 32.60 -9.65 -10.84
CA THR A 170 33.19 -8.90 -9.73
C THR A 170 33.76 -7.56 -10.22
N GLY A 171 33.01 -6.46 -10.05
CA GLY A 171 33.66 -5.15 -9.96
C GLY A 171 32.93 -3.90 -10.44
N ALA A 172 31.78 -3.97 -11.12
CA ALA A 172 31.16 -2.72 -11.63
C ALA A 172 29.64 -2.79 -11.86
N ALA A 173 28.88 -3.45 -10.99
CA ALA A 173 27.41 -3.40 -11.08
C ALA A 173 26.84 -2.02 -10.69
N TYR A 174 27.62 -1.17 -10.02
CA TYR A 174 27.14 0.14 -9.54
C TYR A 174 26.75 1.09 -10.67
N THR A 175 27.65 1.34 -11.63
CA THR A 175 27.40 2.29 -12.72
C THR A 175 26.17 1.96 -13.58
N PRO A 176 25.96 0.71 -14.05
CA PRO A 176 24.76 0.38 -14.81
C PRO A 176 23.49 0.47 -13.97
N VAL A 177 23.51 0.02 -12.71
CA VAL A 177 22.36 0.11 -11.81
C VAL A 177 22.02 1.57 -11.50
N ALA A 178 23.01 2.40 -11.18
CA ALA A 178 22.82 3.83 -10.91
C ALA A 178 22.21 4.55 -12.10
N LYS A 179 22.66 4.28 -13.33
CA LYS A 179 22.09 4.87 -14.55
C LYS A 179 20.63 4.45 -14.77
N VAL A 180 20.30 3.18 -14.54
CA VAL A 180 18.92 2.68 -14.65
C VAL A 180 18.03 3.33 -13.59
N VAL A 181 18.49 3.38 -12.34
CA VAL A 181 17.74 4.01 -11.24
C VAL A 181 17.56 5.51 -11.47
N GLU A 182 18.57 6.22 -12.00
CA GLU A 182 18.45 7.63 -12.37
C GLU A 182 17.41 7.84 -13.48
N THR A 183 17.39 6.96 -14.49
CA THR A 183 16.37 7.00 -15.56
C THR A 183 14.97 6.75 -14.97
N MET A 184 14.81 5.76 -14.08
CA MET A 184 13.52 5.45 -13.45
C MET A 184 13.00 6.59 -12.56
N VAL A 185 13.90 7.29 -11.87
CA VAL A 185 13.55 8.48 -11.07
C VAL A 185 13.23 9.67 -11.99
N ALA A 186 13.96 9.83 -13.09
CA ALA A 186 13.68 10.86 -14.10
C ALA A 186 12.31 10.66 -14.78
N ASP A 187 11.92 9.40 -14.99
CA ASP A 187 10.59 9.02 -15.50
C ASP A 187 9.48 9.21 -14.46
N GLY A 188 9.82 9.49 -13.19
CA GLY A 188 8.85 9.80 -12.13
C GLY A 188 8.16 8.59 -11.51
N TRP A 189 8.71 7.38 -11.67
CA TRP A 189 8.14 6.19 -11.05
C TRP A 189 8.33 6.18 -9.54
N SER A 190 7.27 5.88 -8.79
CA SER A 190 7.31 5.80 -7.33
C SER A 190 8.16 4.63 -6.85
N ALA A 191 9.07 4.90 -5.89
CA ALA A 191 9.90 3.86 -5.27
C ALA A 191 9.11 2.70 -4.67
N GLY A 192 7.96 2.97 -4.06
CA GLY A 192 7.11 1.93 -3.46
C GLY A 192 6.55 0.97 -4.50
N GLN A 193 6.21 1.47 -5.68
CA GLN A 193 5.72 0.63 -6.78
C GLN A 193 6.84 -0.21 -7.38
N VAL A 194 8.05 0.38 -7.55
CA VAL A 194 9.26 -0.34 -7.97
C VAL A 194 9.54 -1.49 -7.00
N LEU A 195 9.44 -1.22 -5.69
CA LEU A 195 9.66 -2.20 -4.62
C LEU A 195 8.71 -3.39 -4.73
N ASN A 196 7.39 -3.13 -4.82
CA ASN A 196 6.36 -4.16 -4.87
C ASN A 196 6.46 -5.03 -6.12
N GLN A 197 6.68 -4.43 -7.29
CA GLN A 197 6.81 -5.18 -8.54
C GLN A 197 8.11 -5.98 -8.60
N LEU A 198 9.22 -5.40 -8.14
CA LEU A 198 10.49 -6.11 -8.07
C LEU A 198 10.41 -7.27 -7.07
N TYR A 199 9.72 -7.08 -5.94
CA TYR A 199 9.46 -8.15 -4.98
C TYR A 199 8.70 -9.31 -5.61
N GLN A 200 7.59 -9.05 -6.31
CA GLN A 200 6.85 -10.10 -7.01
C GLN A 200 7.75 -10.81 -8.03
N THR A 201 8.45 -10.06 -8.86
CA THR A 201 9.33 -10.62 -9.90
C THR A 201 10.42 -11.53 -9.33
N ILE A 202 11.11 -11.10 -8.26
CA ILE A 202 12.21 -11.85 -7.65
C ILE A 202 11.72 -13.07 -6.86
N VAL A 203 10.57 -12.99 -6.19
CA VAL A 203 10.04 -14.10 -5.39
C VAL A 203 9.59 -15.25 -6.29
N TYR A 204 8.92 -14.94 -7.41
CA TYR A 204 8.47 -15.92 -8.39
C TYR A 204 9.58 -16.44 -9.32
N ASP A 205 10.74 -15.79 -9.36
CA ASP A 205 11.88 -16.27 -10.16
C ASP A 205 12.47 -17.56 -9.56
N GLU A 206 12.34 -18.68 -10.28
CA GLU A 206 12.86 -20.00 -9.85
C GLU A 206 14.39 -20.12 -9.98
N THR A 207 15.06 -19.19 -10.65
CA THR A 207 16.52 -19.24 -10.85
C THR A 207 17.32 -18.92 -9.58
N ILE A 208 16.67 -18.34 -8.56
CA ILE A 208 17.33 -17.87 -7.33
C ILE A 208 17.16 -18.93 -6.22
N PRO A 209 18.25 -19.38 -5.56
CA PRO A 209 18.17 -20.28 -4.41
C PRO A 209 17.42 -19.69 -3.22
N ASP A 210 16.69 -20.51 -2.47
CA ASP A 210 15.89 -20.10 -1.30
C ASP A 210 16.69 -19.33 -0.24
N LYS A 211 17.97 -19.69 -0.04
CA LYS A 211 18.86 -18.98 0.89
C LYS A 211 19.09 -17.53 0.48
N GLN A 212 19.22 -17.27 -0.82
CA GLN A 212 19.38 -15.91 -1.35
C GLN A 212 18.04 -15.18 -1.33
N LYS A 213 16.93 -15.85 -1.68
CA LYS A 213 15.57 -15.28 -1.58
C LYS A 213 15.27 -14.77 -0.18
N ASN A 214 15.52 -15.57 0.85
CA ASN A 214 15.27 -15.17 2.24
C ASN A 214 16.07 -13.92 2.64
N LYS A 215 17.34 -13.82 2.22
CA LYS A 215 18.15 -12.62 2.48
C LYS A 215 17.62 -11.40 1.73
N ILE A 216 17.19 -11.57 0.47
CA ILE A 216 16.64 -10.49 -0.35
C ILE A 216 15.32 -9.97 0.26
N VAL A 217 14.44 -10.86 0.75
CA VAL A 217 13.18 -10.47 1.43
C VAL A 217 13.43 -9.63 2.69
N MET A 218 14.50 -9.92 3.44
CA MET A 218 14.90 -9.09 4.58
C MET A 218 15.30 -7.68 4.13
N VAL A 219 16.05 -7.55 3.03
CA VAL A 219 16.42 -6.25 2.46
C VAL A 219 15.18 -5.48 2.00
N PHE A 220 14.24 -6.15 1.32
CA PHE A 220 12.96 -5.55 0.93
C PHE A 220 12.22 -4.94 2.12
N SER A 221 12.16 -5.65 3.25
CA SER A 221 11.47 -5.19 4.46
C SER A 221 12.14 -3.96 5.09
N GLU A 222 13.46 -3.90 5.11
CA GLU A 222 14.20 -2.73 5.61
C GLU A 222 13.97 -1.50 4.73
N ILE A 223 13.98 -1.68 3.42
CA ILE A 223 13.80 -0.60 2.46
C ILE A 223 12.36 -0.11 2.47
N ASP A 224 11.37 -1.01 2.53
CA ASP A 224 9.96 -0.66 2.68
C ASP A 224 9.74 0.24 3.89
N LYS A 225 10.28 -0.17 5.06
CA LYS A 225 10.24 0.64 6.27
C LYS A 225 10.87 2.03 6.06
N ARG A 226 12.02 2.12 5.40
CA ARG A 226 12.69 3.41 5.14
C ARG A 226 11.88 4.30 4.21
N LEU A 227 11.22 3.73 3.19
CA LEU A 227 10.34 4.48 2.29
C LEU A 227 9.13 5.03 3.05
N VAL A 228 8.52 4.22 3.93
CA VAL A 228 7.42 4.66 4.81
C VAL A 228 7.86 5.75 5.79
N ASP A 229 9.09 5.66 6.32
CA ASP A 229 9.68 6.67 7.19
C ASP A 229 10.07 7.97 6.42
N GLY A 230 9.83 8.04 5.11
CA GLY A 230 10.04 9.24 4.29
C GLY A 230 11.49 9.43 3.80
N ALA A 231 12.26 8.35 3.67
CA ALA A 231 13.62 8.42 3.14
C ALA A 231 13.64 8.83 1.65
N SER A 232 14.82 9.26 1.17
CA SER A 232 15.02 9.59 -0.24
C SER A 232 14.76 8.35 -1.12
N GLU A 233 13.84 8.49 -2.08
CA GLU A 233 13.45 7.43 -3.02
C GLU A 233 14.65 6.96 -3.85
N HIS A 234 15.39 7.89 -4.44
CA HIS A 234 16.56 7.58 -5.29
C HIS A 234 17.60 6.74 -4.54
N LEU A 235 18.00 7.17 -3.34
CA LEU A 235 19.01 6.46 -2.55
C LEU A 235 18.50 5.11 -2.05
N SER A 236 17.21 5.01 -1.71
CA SER A 236 16.61 3.79 -1.20
C SER A 236 16.52 2.70 -2.27
N ILE A 237 16.10 3.05 -3.49
CA ILE A 237 16.07 2.11 -4.63
C ILE A 237 17.49 1.69 -5.02
N LEU A 238 18.44 2.64 -5.02
CA LEU A 238 19.84 2.35 -5.34
C LEU A 238 20.47 1.40 -4.30
N ASP A 239 20.33 1.68 -3.00
CA ASP A 239 20.82 0.83 -1.92
C ASP A 239 20.19 -0.58 -2.01
N MET A 240 18.89 -0.66 -2.28
CA MET A 240 18.19 -1.92 -2.51
C MET A 240 18.81 -2.72 -3.66
N ALA A 241 18.92 -2.12 -4.85
CA ALA A 241 19.39 -2.79 -6.05
C ALA A 241 20.83 -3.30 -5.89
N LEU A 242 21.69 -2.52 -5.22
CA LEU A 242 23.07 -2.91 -4.93
C LEU A 242 23.15 -4.07 -3.91
N ARG A 243 22.36 -4.02 -2.85
CA ARG A 243 22.30 -5.10 -1.85
C ARG A 243 21.78 -6.40 -2.46
N ILE A 244 20.76 -6.34 -3.30
CA ILE A 244 20.24 -7.50 -4.01
C ILE A 244 21.33 -8.06 -4.94
N SER A 245 22.02 -7.21 -5.70
CA SER A 245 23.12 -7.62 -6.57
C SER A 245 24.25 -8.33 -5.80
N ALA A 246 24.62 -7.81 -4.63
CA ALA A 246 25.63 -8.42 -3.76
C ALA A 246 25.21 -9.81 -3.24
N ILE A 247 23.95 -9.95 -2.81
CA ILE A 247 23.40 -11.23 -2.33
C ILE A 247 23.35 -12.26 -3.47
N MET A 248 22.99 -11.83 -4.68
CA MET A 248 22.99 -12.68 -5.88
C MET A 248 24.40 -13.08 -6.31
N ALA A 249 25.40 -12.21 -6.11
CA ALA A 249 26.81 -12.49 -6.35
C ALA A 249 27.44 -13.44 -5.31
N GLY A 250 26.69 -13.82 -4.26
CA GLY A 250 27.17 -14.74 -3.23
C GLY A 250 28.09 -14.11 -2.19
N GLN A 251 28.08 -12.78 -2.06
CA GLN A 251 28.74 -12.06 -0.96
C GLN A 251 27.84 -11.93 0.27
#